data_AF-A0A3N4LBS7-F1
#
_entry.id   AF-A0A3N4LBS7-F1
#
_cell.length_a   1.000
_cell.length_b   1.000
_cell.length_c   1.000
_cell.angle_alpha   90.00
_cell.angle_beta   90.00
_cell.angle_gamma   90.00
#
_symmetry.space_group_name_H-M   'P 1'
#
loop_
_entity.id
_entity.type
_entity.pdbx_description
1 polymer ?
#
loop_
_entity_poly.entity_id
_entity_poly.type
_entity_poly.pdbx_seq_one_letter_code
_entity_poly.pdbx_strand_id
1 'polypeptide(L)'
;MSVTNEVPPTLDEMIFAISQINYNTVCRPLSPPSPSADRLSASLDNITEPSPTKTLTNADASVIDDDTDVDEDDSENEEDNDEENRAMSVSSELDSSRWHPAKKSKHLVLLDLLALLLVTEAKSDVAATMLRTNGSMKFFYSKNRPFTDSENKYVRTLFNYASETNRSVADRYTNLMAAIVDKCQKKIKSRISKVLRRVRELSTDRGIHSEDRLPLELVEKLKAKLGIGPEQSLKNRLISWLDYLSPAQRLKDPEFLRYAIVTAHSIGIPSDINLLIDQKLLRRIRKLGDYMGAVTQLVGEVDLLPPQVLQTLVIQEVPPPPPDRIVIEKTSVEIVEQWARNRHIEEPTETNLRIQFPSLPQPLSQQNTITRSVHCECTLITKIVDDLVQQGTSPLVTLEVGVSKSLCNLCEVFMGSVKKRYPNITIMVSTHHGKNVSGWRLPPLTPLEISREVEDHINSCIEEIRCKATQERRSDSEPRVLESAFGEEAADFARRLFNATI
;
A
#
# COMPACT_ATOMS: atom_id res chain seq x y z
N MET A 1 -46.46 15.13 9.77
CA MET A 1 -45.02 14.98 9.51
C MET A 1 -44.88 14.35 8.15
N SER A 2 -44.38 15.08 7.15
CA SER A 2 -44.12 14.49 5.83
C SER A 2 -42.93 13.58 5.96
N VAL A 3 -43.14 12.27 5.82
CA VAL A 3 -42.05 11.33 5.58
C VAL A 3 -41.49 11.70 4.21
N THR A 4 -40.42 12.47 4.18
CA THR A 4 -39.63 12.61 2.96
C THR A 4 -39.10 11.21 2.66
N ASN A 5 -39.55 10.61 1.55
CA ASN A 5 -38.99 9.35 1.04
C ASN A 5 -37.58 9.64 0.53
N GLU A 6 -36.65 9.90 1.45
CA GLU A 6 -35.26 10.10 1.13
C GLU A 6 -34.66 8.77 0.69
N VAL A 7 -33.99 8.80 -0.46
CA VAL A 7 -33.33 7.61 -1.01
C VAL A 7 -32.10 7.30 -0.16
N PRO A 8 -31.95 6.07 0.37
CA PRO A 8 -30.75 5.68 1.11
C PRO A 8 -29.46 5.96 0.35
N PRO A 9 -28.35 6.26 1.05
CA PRO A 9 -27.07 6.42 0.39
C PRO A 9 -26.70 5.14 -0.35
N THR A 10 -26.24 5.32 -1.58
CA THR A 10 -25.75 4.25 -2.46
C THR A 10 -24.48 3.62 -1.89
N LEU A 11 -24.14 2.42 -2.37
CA LEU A 11 -22.91 1.74 -1.98
C LEU A 11 -21.66 2.58 -2.27
N ASP A 12 -21.64 3.27 -3.41
CA ASP A 12 -20.52 4.11 -3.82
C ASP A 12 -20.36 5.35 -2.92
N GLU A 13 -21.48 5.98 -2.54
CA GLU A 13 -21.48 7.08 -1.55
C GLU A 13 -20.90 6.60 -0.21
N MET A 14 -21.32 5.42 0.27
CA MET A 14 -20.79 4.86 1.52
C MET A 14 -19.29 4.54 1.42
N ILE A 15 -18.84 3.91 0.34
CA ILE A 15 -17.41 3.62 0.11
C ILE A 15 -16.59 4.92 0.08
N PHE A 16 -17.10 5.93 -0.62
CA PHE A 16 -16.50 7.26 -0.63
C PHE A 16 -16.40 7.83 0.79
N ALA A 17 -17.48 7.86 1.55
CA ALA A 17 -17.48 8.37 2.92
C ALA A 17 -16.47 7.65 3.81
N ILE A 18 -16.46 6.31 3.80
CA ILE A 18 -15.52 5.50 4.59
C ILE A 18 -14.06 5.81 4.21
N SER A 19 -13.79 5.97 2.91
CA SER A 19 -12.44 6.27 2.42
C SER A 19 -11.95 7.65 2.87
N GLN A 20 -12.80 8.67 2.85
CA GLN A 20 -12.46 10.04 3.27
C GLN A 20 -12.32 10.16 4.79
N ILE A 21 -13.15 9.43 5.53
CA ILE A 21 -13.09 9.38 7.01
C ILE A 21 -11.86 8.57 7.48
N ASN A 22 -11.07 8.04 6.53
CA ASN A 22 -9.86 7.26 6.74
C ASN A 22 -10.04 6.23 7.86
N TYR A 23 -11.22 5.61 7.88
CA TYR A 23 -11.78 4.87 9.02
C TYR A 23 -10.81 3.81 9.59
N ASN A 24 -9.98 3.21 8.73
CA ASN A 24 -9.01 2.19 9.14
C ASN A 24 -7.68 2.75 9.71
N THR A 25 -7.37 4.04 9.54
CA THR A 25 -6.18 4.66 10.15
C THR A 25 -6.43 5.26 11.53
N VAL A 26 -7.69 5.50 11.90
CA VAL A 26 -8.05 6.12 13.20
C VAL A 26 -8.28 5.09 14.32
N CYS A 27 -8.19 3.79 14.02
CA CYS A 27 -8.03 2.75 15.05
C CYS A 27 -6.62 2.81 15.67
N ARG A 28 -6.32 3.88 16.40
CA ARG A 28 -5.37 3.83 17.52
C ARG A 28 -6.16 3.32 18.73
N PRO A 29 -5.63 2.38 19.53
CA PRO A 29 -6.02 2.33 20.93
C PRO A 29 -5.84 3.74 21.49
N LEU A 30 -6.89 4.34 22.03
CA LEU A 30 -6.79 5.60 22.76
C LEU A 30 -5.71 5.39 23.83
N SER A 31 -4.56 6.05 23.67
CA SER A 31 -3.64 6.19 24.79
C SER A 31 -4.43 6.90 25.90
N PRO A 32 -4.35 6.44 27.16
CA PRO A 32 -5.04 7.12 28.24
C PRO A 32 -4.59 8.59 28.27
N PRO A 33 -5.51 9.52 28.60
CA PRO A 33 -5.16 10.93 28.68
C PRO A 33 -3.99 11.10 29.65
N SER A 34 -3.01 11.92 29.26
CA SER A 34 -1.94 12.33 30.16
C SER A 34 -2.59 12.90 31.43
N PRO A 35 -2.11 12.52 32.64
CA PRO A 35 -2.67 13.07 33.87
C PRO A 35 -2.57 14.59 33.82
N SER A 36 -3.73 15.24 33.91
CA SER A 36 -3.88 16.69 33.97
C SER A 36 -3.12 17.22 35.19
N ALA A 37 -2.00 17.88 34.94
CA ALA A 37 -1.37 18.72 35.94
C ALA A 37 -2.07 20.10 35.91
N ASP A 38 -3.14 20.22 36.69
CA ASP A 38 -3.55 21.53 37.18
C ASP A 38 -2.52 22.00 38.22
N ARG A 39 -1.88 23.15 37.95
CA ARG A 39 -1.76 24.28 38.89
C ARG A 39 -1.05 25.48 38.27
N LEU A 40 -1.80 26.58 38.14
CA LEU A 40 -1.57 27.97 38.62
C LEU A 40 -0.15 28.57 38.39
N SER A 41 0.08 29.79 37.89
CA SER A 41 -0.71 31.04 37.96
C SER A 41 0.06 32.21 37.30
N ALA A 42 -0.69 33.23 36.84
CA ALA A 42 -0.36 34.65 36.58
C ALA A 42 0.61 34.99 35.41
N SER A 43 0.48 36.07 34.64
CA SER A 43 -0.25 37.35 34.76
C SER A 43 -0.52 37.95 33.36
N LEU A 44 -1.60 38.72 33.24
CA LEU A 44 -1.88 39.65 32.13
C LEU A 44 -0.86 40.80 32.08
N ASP A 45 -0.53 41.26 30.87
CA ASP A 45 -0.76 42.64 30.41
C ASP A 45 -0.10 42.89 29.04
N ASN A 46 -0.93 43.11 28.00
CA ASN A 46 -0.99 44.37 27.24
C ASN A 46 -1.51 44.19 25.80
N ILE A 47 -2.57 44.96 25.56
CA ILE A 47 -3.24 45.24 24.30
C ILE A 47 -2.45 46.33 23.56
N THR A 48 -2.19 46.16 22.26
CA THR A 48 -2.29 47.29 21.30
C THR A 48 -2.58 46.76 19.90
N GLU A 49 -3.57 47.39 19.28
CA GLU A 49 -4.21 47.12 17.98
C GLU A 49 -3.58 48.05 16.88
N PRO A 50 -4.11 48.22 15.64
CA PRO A 50 -3.59 47.60 14.42
C PRO A 50 -3.21 48.57 13.24
N SER A 51 -2.80 47.97 12.10
CA SER A 51 -2.88 48.45 10.69
C SER A 51 -1.81 49.46 10.18
N PRO A 52 -1.60 49.68 8.85
CA PRO A 52 -2.37 49.23 7.67
C PRO A 52 -1.57 48.70 6.43
N THR A 53 -2.29 47.94 5.60
CA THR A 53 -2.43 47.93 4.13
C THR A 53 -1.38 48.61 3.22
N LYS A 54 -0.87 47.86 2.22
CA LYS A 54 -0.55 48.33 0.83
C LYS A 54 -0.75 47.16 -0.14
N THR A 55 -1.83 47.13 -0.93
CA THR A 55 -2.04 47.68 -2.30
C THR A 55 -1.36 46.88 -3.42
N LEU A 56 -2.23 46.25 -4.22
CA LEU A 56 -2.02 45.67 -5.54
C LEU A 56 -1.44 46.66 -6.57
N THR A 57 -0.60 46.18 -7.48
CA THR A 57 -0.53 46.69 -8.86
C THR A 57 -0.42 45.53 -9.85
N ASN A 58 -1.15 45.68 -10.96
CA ASN A 58 -1.35 44.76 -12.08
C ASN A 58 -0.34 45.01 -13.22
N ALA A 59 -0.34 44.05 -14.16
CA ALA A 59 0.12 44.11 -15.56
C ALA A 59 1.64 44.00 -15.75
N ASP A 60 2.18 43.23 -16.71
CA ASP A 60 1.75 43.09 -18.09
C ASP A 60 2.15 41.75 -18.74
N ALA A 61 1.46 41.43 -19.85
CA ALA A 61 1.61 40.25 -20.67
C ALA A 61 2.84 40.31 -21.61
N SER A 62 3.54 39.17 -21.74
CA SER A 62 4.34 38.87 -22.92
C SER A 62 4.27 37.38 -23.23
N VAL A 63 3.69 37.07 -24.38
CA VAL A 63 3.64 35.76 -25.03
C VAL A 63 5.06 35.35 -25.42
N ILE A 64 5.54 34.26 -24.86
CA ILE A 64 6.71 33.51 -25.34
C ILE A 64 6.28 32.04 -25.34
N ASP A 65 6.20 31.45 -26.53
CA ASP A 65 6.10 30.00 -26.72
C ASP A 65 7.42 29.39 -26.25
N ASP A 66 7.41 28.81 -25.06
CA ASP A 66 8.50 28.02 -24.50
C ASP A 66 7.94 26.65 -24.13
N ASP A 67 8.37 25.61 -24.86
CA ASP A 67 8.18 24.19 -24.57
C ASP A 67 8.94 23.83 -23.28
N THR A 68 8.54 24.46 -22.19
CA THR A 68 8.90 24.07 -20.85
C THR A 68 7.96 22.94 -20.47
N ASP A 69 8.51 21.72 -20.39
CA ASP A 69 8.01 20.70 -19.49
C ASP A 69 7.97 21.34 -18.10
N VAL A 70 6.86 22.01 -17.80
CA VAL A 70 6.54 22.50 -16.46
C VAL A 70 6.51 21.23 -15.62
N ASP A 71 7.52 21.09 -14.77
CA ASP A 71 7.44 20.25 -13.59
C ASP A 71 6.24 20.77 -12.81
N GLU A 72 5.05 20.24 -13.11
CA GLU A 72 3.87 20.37 -12.28
C GLU A 72 4.31 19.83 -10.92
N ASP A 73 4.63 20.77 -10.03
CA ASP A 73 4.80 20.56 -8.60
C ASP A 73 3.40 20.24 -8.05
N ASP A 74 2.93 19.06 -8.45
CA ASP A 74 1.81 18.36 -7.87
C ASP A 74 2.21 18.06 -6.43
N SER A 75 1.84 18.97 -5.53
CA SER A 75 1.70 18.71 -4.12
C SER A 75 0.59 17.66 -3.92
N GLU A 76 0.81 16.46 -4.43
CA GLU A 76 0.08 15.27 -3.99
C GLU A 76 0.42 15.13 -2.52
N ASN A 77 -0.61 15.28 -1.68
CA ASN A 77 -0.60 14.85 -0.29
C ASN A 77 -0.13 13.40 -0.26
N GLU A 78 1.18 13.18 -0.09
CA GLU A 78 1.79 11.87 -0.03
C GLU A 78 1.38 11.19 1.29
N GLU A 79 0.23 10.54 1.26
CA GLU A 79 -0.28 9.63 2.30
C GLU A 79 0.54 8.31 2.42
N ASP A 80 1.79 8.33 1.95
CA ASP A 80 2.79 7.28 2.14
C ASP A 80 3.34 7.29 3.59
N ASN A 81 2.85 8.18 4.47
CA ASN A 81 3.58 8.63 5.65
C ASN A 81 3.62 7.69 6.86
N ASP A 82 2.76 6.66 6.98
CA ASP A 82 2.76 5.75 8.16
C ASP A 82 2.36 4.27 7.86
N GLU A 83 2.34 3.87 6.59
CA GLU A 83 1.50 2.76 6.10
C GLU A 83 1.97 1.32 6.41
N GLU A 84 3.23 1.08 6.80
CA GLU A 84 3.75 -0.31 6.99
C GLU A 84 4.46 -0.54 8.32
N ASN A 85 4.83 0.52 9.07
CA ASN A 85 5.25 0.34 10.47
C ASN A 85 4.09 -0.19 11.34
N ARG A 86 2.83 0.03 10.91
CA ARG A 86 1.62 -0.45 11.59
C ARG A 86 1.36 -1.94 11.36
N ALA A 87 1.69 -2.48 10.19
CA ALA A 87 1.48 -3.88 9.86
C ALA A 87 2.39 -4.83 10.68
N MET A 88 3.52 -4.35 11.21
CA MET A 88 4.38 -5.12 12.12
C MET A 88 4.00 -5.01 13.60
N SER A 89 3.10 -4.10 13.98
CA SER A 89 2.80 -3.80 15.40
C SER A 89 1.38 -4.18 15.85
N VAL A 90 0.52 -4.68 14.97
CA VAL A 90 -0.89 -5.02 15.29
C VAL A 90 -1.21 -6.45 14.85
N SER A 91 -0.45 -7.43 15.35
CA SER A 91 -0.67 -8.85 15.03
C SER A 91 -0.83 -9.74 16.27
N SER A 92 -1.20 -9.17 17.41
CA SER A 92 -1.72 -9.93 18.55
C SER A 92 -3.12 -9.41 18.88
N GLU A 93 -4.09 -10.30 18.79
CA GLU A 93 -5.45 -10.16 19.37
C GLU A 93 -6.45 -9.31 18.58
N LEU A 94 -7.07 -9.93 17.56
CA LEU A 94 -8.51 -9.77 17.27
C LEU A 94 -8.95 -10.80 16.22
N ASP A 95 -9.86 -11.67 16.66
CA ASP A 95 -10.71 -12.59 15.89
C ASP A 95 -10.02 -13.75 15.13
N SER A 96 -10.23 -14.98 15.62
CA SER A 96 -9.73 -16.24 15.03
C SER A 96 -10.38 -16.59 13.68
N SER A 97 -11.31 -15.76 13.21
CA SER A 97 -11.90 -15.83 11.86
C SER A 97 -11.18 -14.93 10.84
N ARG A 98 -10.28 -14.03 11.28
CA ARG A 98 -9.51 -13.15 10.41
C ARG A 98 -8.27 -13.86 9.88
N TRP A 99 -8.24 -14.00 8.57
CA TRP A 99 -7.11 -14.38 7.72
C TRP A 99 -5.74 -14.11 8.36
N HIS A 100 -4.99 -15.18 8.65
CA HIS A 100 -3.58 -15.03 8.96
C HIS A 100 -2.80 -14.88 7.64
N PRO A 101 -1.95 -13.86 7.47
CA PRO A 101 -1.00 -13.84 6.37
C PRO A 101 -0.17 -15.12 6.47
N ALA A 102 -0.29 -16.00 5.47
CA ALA A 102 0.49 -17.23 5.43
C ALA A 102 1.98 -16.87 5.47
N LYS A 103 2.83 -17.74 6.06
CA LYS A 103 4.29 -17.66 5.84
C LYS A 103 4.50 -17.51 4.34
N LYS A 104 5.02 -16.37 3.88
CA LYS A 104 5.14 -16.05 2.45
C LYS A 104 5.82 -17.22 1.74
N SER A 105 5.07 -17.95 0.92
CA SER A 105 5.64 -19.01 0.09
C SER A 105 6.62 -18.34 -0.89
N LYS A 106 7.70 -19.04 -1.25
CA LYS A 106 8.65 -18.52 -2.25
C LYS A 106 7.95 -18.14 -3.55
N HIS A 107 6.94 -18.94 -3.92
CA HIS A 107 6.12 -18.73 -5.10
C HIS A 107 5.28 -17.44 -5.03
N LEU A 108 4.68 -17.13 -3.87
CA LEU A 108 3.93 -15.89 -3.69
C LEU A 108 4.85 -14.64 -3.77
N VAL A 109 6.08 -14.73 -3.27
CA VAL A 109 7.08 -13.66 -3.42
C VAL A 109 7.45 -13.44 -4.89
N LEU A 110 7.63 -14.53 -5.66
CA LEU A 110 7.84 -14.43 -7.10
C LEU A 110 6.65 -13.72 -7.77
N LEU A 111 5.41 -14.07 -7.44
CA LEU A 111 4.23 -13.44 -8.03
C LEU A 111 4.13 -11.95 -7.67
N ASP A 112 4.45 -11.54 -6.44
CA ASP A 112 4.50 -10.12 -6.07
C ASP A 112 5.54 -9.36 -6.92
N LEU A 113 6.71 -9.97 -7.10
CA LEU A 113 7.79 -9.40 -7.89
C LEU A 113 7.44 -9.34 -9.38
N LEU A 114 6.75 -10.35 -9.91
CA LEU A 114 6.22 -10.31 -11.27
C LEU A 114 5.17 -9.22 -11.41
N ALA A 115 4.23 -9.10 -10.47
CA ALA A 115 3.25 -8.01 -10.46
C ALA A 115 3.94 -6.64 -10.43
N LEU A 116 5.03 -6.48 -9.67
CA LEU A 116 5.85 -5.28 -9.70
C LEU A 116 6.40 -4.98 -11.11
N LEU A 117 6.93 -5.99 -11.82
CA LEU A 117 7.48 -5.81 -13.17
C LEU A 117 6.42 -5.37 -14.18
N LEU A 118 5.14 -5.57 -13.88
CA LEU A 118 4.03 -5.13 -14.71
C LEU A 118 3.64 -3.67 -14.45
N VAL A 119 4.09 -3.01 -13.38
CA VAL A 119 3.79 -1.60 -13.10
C VAL A 119 4.74 -0.69 -13.87
N THR A 120 4.25 -0.15 -14.99
CA THR A 120 5.05 0.60 -15.97
C THR A 120 4.86 2.11 -15.84
N GLU A 121 3.67 2.55 -15.40
CA GLU A 121 3.38 3.96 -15.16
C GLU A 121 3.67 4.38 -13.70
N ALA A 122 3.89 5.67 -13.48
CA ALA A 122 4.25 6.20 -12.16
C ALA A 122 3.04 6.24 -11.19
N LYS A 123 1.93 6.82 -11.67
CA LYS A 123 0.73 7.12 -10.88
C LYS A 123 -0.36 6.07 -11.10
N SER A 124 -1.02 5.65 -10.02
CA SER A 124 -2.19 4.75 -9.99
C SER A 124 -2.11 3.41 -10.75
N ASP A 125 -0.94 3.06 -11.30
CA ASP A 125 -0.71 1.78 -11.94
C ASP A 125 -0.44 0.70 -10.90
N VAL A 126 -1.20 -0.37 -11.02
CA VAL A 126 -1.27 -1.50 -10.09
C VAL A 126 -1.60 -2.71 -10.93
N ALA A 127 -0.85 -3.77 -10.67
CA ALA A 127 -1.03 -5.07 -11.27
C ALA A 127 -1.12 -6.17 -10.22
N ALA A 128 -1.78 -7.26 -10.63
CA ALA A 128 -1.84 -8.52 -9.92
C ALA A 128 -1.47 -9.65 -10.89
N THR A 129 -0.94 -10.74 -10.35
CA THR A 129 -0.52 -11.93 -11.11
C THR A 129 -0.93 -13.20 -10.41
N MET A 130 -1.10 -14.28 -11.18
CA MET A 130 -1.38 -15.62 -10.68
C MET A 130 -0.73 -16.64 -11.61
N LEU A 131 -0.17 -17.70 -11.04
CA LEU A 131 0.30 -18.86 -11.80
C LEU A 131 -0.56 -20.09 -11.48
N ARG A 132 -0.95 -20.84 -12.51
CA ARG A 132 -1.67 -22.11 -12.37
C ARG A 132 -0.97 -23.21 -13.15
N THR A 133 -0.93 -24.41 -12.57
CA THR A 133 -0.30 -25.60 -13.14
C THR A 133 -1.29 -26.77 -13.14
N ASN A 134 -2.33 -26.71 -13.99
CA ASN A 134 -3.25 -27.83 -14.19
C ASN A 134 -3.18 -28.29 -15.65
N GLY A 135 -2.36 -29.32 -15.92
CA GLY A 135 -2.05 -29.84 -17.26
C GLY A 135 -1.16 -28.94 -18.12
N SER A 136 -1.29 -27.62 -17.98
CA SER A 136 -0.43 -26.60 -18.61
C SER A 136 -0.07 -25.51 -17.60
N MET A 137 1.09 -24.89 -17.76
CA MET A 137 1.49 -23.73 -16.98
C MET A 137 0.82 -22.48 -17.55
N LYS A 138 -0.01 -21.81 -16.76
CA LYS A 138 -0.71 -20.58 -17.18
C LYS A 138 -0.34 -19.44 -16.24
N PHE A 139 0.21 -18.36 -16.80
CA PHE A 139 0.48 -17.11 -16.12
C PHE A 139 -0.61 -16.11 -16.47
N PHE A 140 -1.44 -15.79 -15.48
CA PHE A 140 -2.49 -14.79 -15.57
C PHE A 140 -2.02 -13.48 -14.97
N TYR A 141 -2.40 -12.37 -15.59
CA TYR A 141 -2.11 -11.04 -15.07
C TYR A 141 -3.24 -10.06 -15.37
N SER A 142 -3.40 -9.06 -14.51
CA SER A 142 -4.39 -7.98 -14.65
C SER A 142 -3.80 -6.68 -14.14
N LYS A 143 -4.26 -5.57 -14.71
CA LYS A 143 -4.10 -4.21 -14.17
C LYS A 143 -5.47 -3.63 -13.81
N ASN A 144 -5.49 -2.41 -13.24
CA ASN A 144 -6.72 -1.63 -13.07
C ASN A 144 -7.22 -0.97 -14.37
N ARG A 145 -6.49 -1.18 -15.47
CA ARG A 145 -6.89 -0.85 -16.86
C ARG A 145 -6.45 -1.99 -17.79
N PRO A 146 -6.99 -2.09 -19.01
CA PRO A 146 -6.43 -2.98 -20.02
C PRO A 146 -4.96 -2.70 -20.31
N PHE A 147 -4.21 -3.74 -20.63
CA PHE A 147 -2.85 -3.62 -21.13
C PHE A 147 -2.87 -3.09 -22.56
N THR A 148 -1.89 -2.25 -22.87
CA THR A 148 -1.58 -1.86 -24.24
C THR A 148 -0.83 -2.98 -24.95
N ASP A 149 -0.85 -2.99 -26.29
CA ASP A 149 -0.07 -3.95 -27.10
C ASP A 149 1.42 -3.92 -26.77
N SER A 150 1.96 -2.72 -26.47
CA SER A 150 3.35 -2.55 -26.06
C SER A 150 3.64 -3.22 -24.71
N GLU A 151 2.73 -3.13 -23.74
CA GLU A 151 2.87 -3.83 -22.47
C GLU A 151 2.73 -5.35 -22.65
N ASN A 152 1.76 -5.81 -23.44
CA ASN A 152 1.57 -7.22 -23.75
C ASN A 152 2.81 -7.83 -24.45
N LYS A 153 3.43 -7.08 -25.37
CA LYS A 153 4.72 -7.47 -25.97
C LYS A 153 5.82 -7.55 -24.91
N TYR A 154 5.90 -6.56 -24.02
CA TYR A 154 6.89 -6.54 -22.94
C TYR A 154 6.76 -7.75 -21.99
N VAL A 155 5.54 -8.13 -21.57
CA VAL A 155 5.35 -9.32 -20.72
C VAL A 155 5.90 -10.57 -21.41
N ARG A 156 5.60 -10.76 -22.70
CA ARG A 156 6.16 -11.89 -23.48
C ARG A 156 7.68 -11.82 -23.57
N THR A 157 8.25 -10.62 -23.76
CA THR A 157 9.70 -10.43 -23.78
C THR A 157 10.36 -10.84 -22.46
N LEU A 158 9.76 -10.54 -21.30
CA LEU A 158 10.29 -10.97 -19.99
C LEU A 158 10.42 -12.50 -19.91
N PHE A 159 9.34 -13.23 -20.23
CA PHE A 159 9.38 -14.68 -20.18
C PHE A 159 10.30 -15.29 -21.23
N ASN A 160 10.35 -14.72 -22.45
CA ASN A 160 11.29 -15.17 -23.47
C ASN A 160 12.75 -15.05 -23.00
N TYR A 161 13.17 -13.89 -22.49
CA TYR A 161 14.53 -13.71 -21.98
C TYR A 161 14.84 -14.59 -20.77
N ALA A 162 13.86 -14.84 -19.89
CA ALA A 162 14.06 -15.76 -18.78
C ALA A 162 14.24 -17.21 -19.26
N SER A 163 13.49 -17.65 -20.26
CA SER A 163 13.47 -19.02 -20.78
C SER A 163 14.53 -19.34 -21.85
N GLU A 164 15.34 -18.37 -22.28
CA GLU A 164 16.46 -18.56 -23.22
C GLU A 164 17.65 -19.30 -22.58
N THR A 165 17.49 -20.59 -22.31
CA THR A 165 18.49 -21.44 -21.62
C THR A 165 19.80 -21.64 -22.39
N ASN A 166 19.84 -21.28 -23.67
CA ASN A 166 21.07 -21.28 -24.49
C ASN A 166 21.98 -20.07 -24.22
N ARG A 167 21.52 -19.07 -23.45
CA ARG A 167 22.32 -17.91 -23.05
C ARG A 167 22.91 -18.10 -21.65
N SER A 168 23.99 -17.38 -21.37
CA SER A 168 24.52 -17.36 -20.00
C SER A 168 23.53 -16.70 -19.04
N VAL A 169 23.60 -17.05 -17.75
CA VAL A 169 22.78 -16.41 -16.70
C VAL A 169 23.01 -14.89 -16.69
N ALA A 170 24.25 -14.44 -16.88
CA ALA A 170 24.61 -13.03 -16.92
C ALA A 170 23.95 -12.30 -18.11
N ASP A 171 23.90 -12.93 -19.29
CA ASP A 171 23.22 -12.36 -20.46
C ASP A 171 21.72 -12.26 -20.22
N ARG A 172 21.09 -13.29 -19.63
CA ARG A 172 19.66 -13.25 -19.29
C ARG A 172 19.35 -12.13 -18.31
N TYR A 173 20.14 -11.97 -17.25
CA TYR A 173 20.01 -10.85 -16.33
C TYR A 173 20.15 -9.50 -17.02
N THR A 174 21.16 -9.34 -17.88
CA THR A 174 21.40 -8.09 -18.60
C THR A 174 20.23 -7.73 -19.53
N ASN A 175 19.73 -8.71 -20.30
CA ASN A 175 18.61 -8.51 -21.22
C ASN A 175 17.29 -8.22 -20.49
N LEU A 176 17.00 -8.94 -19.40
CA LEU A 176 15.83 -8.67 -18.56
C LEU A 176 15.90 -7.27 -17.95
N MET A 177 17.05 -6.91 -17.36
CA MET A 177 17.25 -5.58 -16.79
C MET A 177 17.12 -4.47 -17.83
N ALA A 178 17.62 -4.67 -19.05
CA ALA A 178 17.43 -3.72 -20.14
C ALA A 178 15.95 -3.51 -20.47
N ALA A 179 15.19 -4.60 -20.64
CA ALA A 179 13.76 -4.53 -20.93
C ALA A 179 12.97 -3.86 -19.79
N ILE A 180 13.31 -4.17 -18.53
CA ILE A 180 12.67 -3.58 -17.34
C ILE A 180 12.96 -2.09 -17.25
N VAL A 181 14.22 -1.66 -17.44
CA VAL A 181 14.58 -0.25 -17.38
C VAL A 181 13.89 0.56 -18.48
N ASP A 182 13.81 0.00 -19.69
CA ASP A 182 13.09 0.61 -20.81
C ASP A 182 11.60 0.79 -20.48
N LYS A 183 10.93 -0.28 -20.04
CA LYS A 183 9.48 -0.26 -19.85
C LYS A 183 9.02 0.40 -18.54
N CYS A 184 9.79 0.27 -17.46
CA CYS A 184 9.43 0.74 -16.12
C CYS A 184 10.14 2.05 -15.73
N GLN A 185 10.72 2.77 -16.69
CA GLN A 185 11.56 3.94 -16.44
C GLN A 185 10.89 4.98 -15.53
N LYS A 186 9.62 5.32 -15.79
CA LYS A 186 8.85 6.29 -14.99
C LYS A 186 8.73 5.85 -13.53
N LYS A 187 8.45 4.57 -13.29
CA LYS A 187 8.31 4.02 -11.94
C LYS A 187 9.64 3.94 -11.21
N ILE A 188 10.71 3.56 -11.90
CA ILE A 188 12.07 3.51 -11.35
C ILE A 188 12.51 4.92 -10.94
N LYS A 189 12.35 5.92 -11.82
CA LYS A 189 12.61 7.34 -11.52
C LYS A 189 11.85 7.81 -10.29
N SER A 190 10.54 7.53 -10.21
CA SER A 190 9.73 7.85 -9.04
C SER A 190 10.30 7.23 -7.74
N ARG A 191 10.76 5.97 -7.78
CA ARG A 191 11.39 5.33 -6.61
C ARG A 191 12.71 5.99 -6.22
N ILE A 192 13.55 6.37 -7.18
CA ILE A 192 14.78 7.14 -6.92
C ILE A 192 14.43 8.48 -6.27
N SER A 193 13.44 9.21 -6.81
CA SER A 193 12.98 10.48 -6.22
C SER A 193 12.50 10.30 -4.77
N LYS A 194 11.83 9.19 -4.44
CA LYS A 194 11.42 8.88 -3.06
C LYS A 194 12.59 8.55 -2.14
N VAL A 195 13.64 7.89 -2.64
CA VAL A 195 14.89 7.70 -1.89
C VAL A 195 15.53 9.07 -1.60
N LEU A 196 15.69 9.91 -2.62
CA LEU A 196 16.30 11.23 -2.49
C LEU A 196 15.48 12.19 -1.61
N ARG A 197 14.16 12.14 -1.69
CA ARG A 197 13.25 12.90 -0.82
C ARG A 197 13.48 12.52 0.63
N ARG A 198 13.50 11.22 0.93
CA ARG A 198 13.78 10.74 2.28
C ARG A 198 15.15 11.18 2.78
N VAL A 199 16.17 11.14 1.92
CA VAL A 199 17.51 11.66 2.25
C VAL A 199 17.48 13.15 2.63
N ARG A 200 16.69 13.98 1.94
CA ARG A 200 16.55 15.41 2.26
C ARG A 200 15.81 15.69 3.58
N GLU A 201 14.86 14.82 3.95
CA GLU A 201 14.14 14.91 5.23
C GLU A 201 15.01 14.58 6.44
N LEU A 202 16.15 13.89 6.23
CA LEU A 202 17.03 13.43 7.29
C LEU A 202 18.09 14.49 7.58
N SER A 203 18.08 15.04 8.79
CA SER A 203 18.89 16.19 9.22
C SER A 203 20.39 15.89 9.42
N THR A 204 20.77 14.63 9.64
CA THR A 204 22.15 14.23 9.94
C THR A 204 22.57 13.04 9.08
N ASP A 205 23.73 13.12 8.43
CA ASP A 205 24.38 12.02 7.70
C ASP A 205 23.46 11.25 6.73
N ARG A 206 22.39 11.88 6.25
CA ARG A 206 21.39 11.27 5.34
C ARG A 206 20.74 10.01 5.92
N GLY A 207 20.65 9.92 7.25
CA GLY A 207 20.17 8.75 7.98
C GLY A 207 21.06 7.52 7.85
N ILE A 208 22.36 7.71 7.61
CA ILE A 208 23.37 6.64 7.71
C ILE A 208 24.12 6.81 9.03
N HIS A 209 23.95 5.85 9.94
CA HIS A 209 24.61 5.81 11.25
C HIS A 209 26.08 5.36 11.12
N SER A 210 26.91 5.73 12.11
CA SER A 210 28.32 5.29 12.12
C SER A 210 28.44 3.78 12.37
N GLU A 211 29.30 3.12 11.60
CA GLU A 211 29.66 1.70 11.81
C GLU A 211 30.46 1.46 13.10
N ASP A 212 31.01 2.50 13.75
CA ASP A 212 31.82 2.38 14.97
C ASP A 212 31.06 1.73 16.14
N ARG A 213 29.73 1.73 16.08
CA ARG A 213 28.85 1.15 17.11
C ARG A 213 28.58 -0.35 16.88
N LEU A 214 29.02 -0.90 15.75
CA LEU A 214 28.81 -2.29 15.39
C LEU A 214 30.05 -3.14 15.70
N PRO A 215 29.86 -4.44 16.00
CA PRO A 215 30.98 -5.37 16.09
C PRO A 215 31.79 -5.39 14.79
N LEU A 216 33.13 -5.39 14.89
CA LEU A 216 34.02 -5.37 13.72
C LEU A 216 33.73 -6.50 12.72
N GLU A 217 33.47 -7.71 13.23
CA GLU A 217 33.09 -8.87 12.41
C GLU A 217 31.86 -8.60 11.55
N LEU A 218 30.88 -7.89 12.10
CA LEU A 218 29.66 -7.53 11.38
C LEU A 218 29.95 -6.50 10.28
N VAL A 219 30.78 -5.49 10.57
CA VAL A 219 31.18 -4.48 9.60
C VAL A 219 31.93 -5.12 8.43
N GLU A 220 32.91 -5.98 8.71
CA GLU A 220 33.67 -6.67 7.66
C GLU A 220 32.79 -7.63 6.85
N LYS A 221 31.84 -8.32 7.48
CA LYS A 221 30.83 -9.12 6.79
C LYS A 221 29.94 -8.28 5.87
N LEU A 222 29.52 -7.08 6.30
CA LEU A 222 28.74 -6.16 5.47
C LEU A 222 29.56 -5.61 4.31
N LYS A 223 30.81 -5.19 4.55
CA LYS A 223 31.74 -4.73 3.50
C LYS A 223 31.95 -5.82 2.45
N ALA A 224 32.23 -7.06 2.87
CA ALA A 224 32.41 -8.19 1.97
C ALA A 224 31.18 -8.44 1.10
N LYS A 225 29.97 -8.42 1.68
CA LYS A 225 28.70 -8.60 0.95
C LYS A 225 28.43 -7.47 -0.07
N LEU A 226 28.89 -6.26 0.21
CA LEU A 226 28.72 -5.09 -0.64
C LEU A 226 29.89 -4.86 -1.61
N GLY A 227 30.90 -5.72 -1.59
CA GLY A 227 32.11 -5.58 -2.41
C GLY A 227 32.92 -4.33 -2.05
N ILE A 228 32.89 -3.91 -0.79
CA ILE A 228 33.62 -2.75 -0.27
C ILE A 228 34.97 -3.23 0.26
N GLY A 229 36.06 -2.56 -0.14
CA GLY A 229 37.40 -2.89 0.33
C GLY A 229 37.55 -2.69 1.86
N PRO A 230 38.45 -3.43 2.52
CA PRO A 230 38.58 -3.39 3.99
C PRO A 230 38.90 -2.00 4.52
N GLU A 231 39.71 -1.22 3.78
CA GLU A 231 40.13 0.14 4.15
C GLU A 231 39.04 1.20 3.91
N GLN A 232 37.94 0.88 3.22
CA GLN A 232 36.90 1.86 2.91
C GLN A 232 35.84 1.89 4.01
N SER A 233 35.45 3.08 4.44
CA SER A 233 34.31 3.25 5.34
C SER A 233 33.00 2.86 4.66
N LEU A 234 32.20 2.05 5.35
CA LEU A 234 30.89 1.59 4.90
C LEU A 234 29.91 2.77 4.80
N LYS A 235 29.87 3.62 5.83
CA LYS A 235 29.09 4.86 5.85
C LYS A 235 29.44 5.76 4.67
N ASN A 236 30.72 6.06 4.46
CA ASN A 236 31.13 6.96 3.37
C ASN A 236 30.78 6.37 1.99
N ARG A 237 30.88 5.05 1.83
CA ARG A 237 30.49 4.39 0.59
C ARG A 237 28.97 4.48 0.32
N LEU A 238 28.14 4.27 1.34
CA LEU A 238 26.69 4.41 1.24
C LEU A 238 26.29 5.86 0.94
N ILE A 239 26.88 6.84 1.62
CA ILE A 239 26.66 8.27 1.36
C ILE A 239 27.05 8.63 -0.07
N SER A 240 28.21 8.17 -0.55
CA SER A 240 28.68 8.40 -1.92
C SER A 240 27.73 7.81 -2.97
N TRP A 241 27.11 6.65 -2.71
CA TRP A 241 26.09 6.11 -3.60
C TRP A 241 24.80 6.96 -3.59
N LEU A 242 24.36 7.44 -2.42
CA LEU A 242 23.21 8.35 -2.35
C LEU A 242 23.49 9.68 -3.07
N ASP A 243 24.71 10.22 -2.98
CA ASP A 243 25.16 11.37 -3.77
C ASP A 243 25.04 11.09 -5.26
N TYR A 244 25.53 9.93 -5.68
CA TYR A 244 25.52 9.51 -7.07
C TYR A 244 24.10 9.45 -7.67
N LEU A 245 23.07 9.20 -6.85
CA LEU A 245 21.67 9.19 -7.29
C LEU A 245 21.09 10.59 -7.59
N SER A 246 21.69 11.65 -7.05
CA SER A 246 21.12 13.00 -7.04
C SER A 246 21.03 13.72 -8.40
N PRO A 247 21.95 13.55 -9.36
CA PRO A 247 21.92 14.33 -10.60
C PRO A 247 20.72 13.99 -11.49
N ALA A 248 19.76 14.91 -11.62
CA ALA A 248 18.53 14.73 -12.41
C ALA A 248 18.79 14.36 -13.87
N GLN A 249 19.86 14.92 -14.47
CA GLN A 249 20.26 14.62 -15.86
C GLN A 249 20.52 13.13 -16.10
N ARG A 250 20.98 12.40 -15.09
CA ARG A 250 21.33 10.98 -15.19
C ARG A 250 20.12 10.06 -15.15
N LEU A 251 18.97 10.55 -14.70
CA LEU A 251 17.73 9.78 -14.73
C LEU A 251 17.29 9.44 -16.16
N LYS A 252 17.80 10.14 -17.18
CA LYS A 252 17.56 9.82 -18.59
C LYS A 252 18.41 8.65 -19.11
N ASP A 253 19.51 8.32 -18.42
CA ASP A 253 20.45 7.26 -18.83
C ASP A 253 19.99 5.86 -18.34
N PRO A 254 19.68 4.92 -19.24
CA PRO A 254 19.28 3.57 -18.87
C PRO A 254 20.35 2.80 -18.08
N GLU A 255 21.63 3.01 -18.37
CA GLU A 255 22.72 2.31 -17.67
C GLU A 255 22.86 2.81 -16.22
N PHE A 256 22.67 4.11 -16.01
CA PHE A 256 22.55 4.68 -14.66
C PHE A 256 21.39 4.06 -13.88
N LEU A 257 20.21 3.92 -14.48
CA LEU A 257 19.05 3.31 -13.81
C LEU A 257 19.30 1.84 -13.48
N ARG A 258 19.93 1.08 -14.39
CA ARG A 258 20.34 -0.30 -14.13
C ARG A 258 21.31 -0.36 -12.95
N TYR A 259 22.34 0.48 -12.93
CA TYR A 259 23.31 0.54 -11.84
C TYR A 259 22.64 0.88 -10.49
N ALA A 260 21.72 1.84 -10.49
CA ALA A 260 20.98 2.24 -9.29
C ALA A 260 20.17 1.07 -8.71
N ILE A 261 19.47 0.31 -9.57
CA ILE A 261 18.69 -0.87 -9.16
C ILE A 261 19.59 -1.96 -8.60
N VAL A 262 20.66 -2.33 -9.31
CA VAL A 262 21.58 -3.41 -8.89
C VAL A 262 22.22 -3.06 -7.55
N THR A 263 22.70 -1.82 -7.39
CA THR A 263 23.33 -1.38 -6.15
C THR A 263 22.33 -1.33 -5.00
N ALA A 264 21.10 -0.84 -5.24
CA ALA A 264 20.04 -0.84 -4.24
C ALA A 264 19.67 -2.26 -3.77
N HIS A 265 19.67 -3.23 -4.68
CA HIS A 265 19.46 -4.64 -4.36
C HIS A 265 20.58 -5.17 -3.46
N SER A 266 21.85 -4.96 -3.83
CA SER A 266 23.00 -5.36 -3.01
C SER A 266 22.97 -4.75 -1.60
N ILE A 267 22.61 -3.47 -1.48
CA ILE A 267 22.44 -2.79 -0.17
C ILE A 267 21.27 -3.38 0.62
N GLY A 268 20.16 -3.72 -0.05
CA GLY A 268 18.93 -4.17 0.60
C GLY A 268 18.96 -5.60 1.14
N ILE A 269 19.84 -6.47 0.61
CA ILE A 269 19.91 -7.90 0.93
C ILE A 269 20.33 -8.20 2.38
N PRO A 270 21.44 -7.64 2.91
CA PRO A 270 21.89 -7.99 4.25
C PRO A 270 20.85 -7.56 5.30
N SER A 271 20.45 -8.47 6.19
CA SER A 271 19.52 -8.15 7.29
C SER A 271 20.06 -7.02 8.15
N ASP A 272 21.34 -7.12 8.49
CA ASP A 272 22.05 -6.31 9.48
C ASP A 272 22.29 -4.86 9.04
N ILE A 273 22.03 -4.54 7.76
CA ILE A 273 22.13 -3.17 7.23
C ILE A 273 21.09 -2.23 7.87
N ASN A 274 20.03 -2.78 8.47
CA ASN A 274 19.02 -2.03 9.23
C ASN A 274 19.58 -1.34 10.48
N LEU A 275 20.75 -1.76 10.96
CA LEU A 275 21.44 -1.10 12.07
C LEU A 275 22.17 0.17 11.62
N LEU A 276 22.40 0.34 10.32
CA LEU A 276 23.17 1.45 9.75
C LEU A 276 22.32 2.47 9.00
N ILE A 277 21.15 2.07 8.48
CA ILE A 277 20.35 2.93 7.61
C ILE A 277 19.00 3.17 8.27
N ASP A 278 18.54 4.44 8.29
CA ASP A 278 17.18 4.82 8.66
C ASP A 278 16.16 3.85 8.05
N GLN A 279 15.28 3.29 8.87
CA GLN A 279 14.40 2.19 8.43
C GLN A 279 13.52 2.59 7.25
N LYS A 280 13.01 3.84 7.24
CA LYS A 280 12.19 4.35 6.12
C LYS A 280 13.04 4.46 4.85
N LEU A 281 14.28 4.98 4.94
CA LEU A 281 15.22 5.05 3.82
C LEU A 281 15.57 3.66 3.29
N LEU A 282 15.96 2.73 4.17
CA LEU A 282 16.29 1.35 3.79
C LEU A 282 15.12 0.67 3.07
N ARG A 283 13.89 0.88 3.52
CA ARG A 283 12.69 0.39 2.84
C ARG A 283 12.56 0.95 1.41
N ARG A 284 12.83 2.25 1.21
CA ARG A 284 12.82 2.85 -0.14
C ARG A 284 13.93 2.29 -1.03
N ILE A 285 15.12 2.05 -0.47
CA ILE A 285 16.24 1.40 -1.17
C ILE A 285 15.85 -0.03 -1.56
N ARG A 286 15.30 -0.82 -0.64
CA ARG A 286 14.83 -2.19 -0.93
C ARG A 286 13.78 -2.20 -2.04
N LYS A 287 12.79 -1.30 -1.99
CA LYS A 287 11.83 -1.14 -3.08
C LYS A 287 12.52 -0.85 -4.42
N LEU A 288 13.54 0.00 -4.46
CA LEU A 288 14.30 0.20 -5.70
C LEU A 288 15.03 -1.09 -6.15
N GLY A 289 15.60 -1.84 -5.20
CA GLY A 289 16.28 -3.12 -5.44
C GLY A 289 15.37 -4.31 -5.79
N ASP A 290 14.06 -4.22 -5.53
CA ASP A 290 13.10 -5.30 -5.82
C ASP A 290 13.05 -5.65 -7.32
N TYR A 291 13.39 -4.72 -8.23
CA TYR A 291 13.49 -5.04 -9.65
C TYR A 291 14.57 -6.10 -9.95
N MET A 292 15.76 -5.98 -9.33
CA MET A 292 16.80 -7.01 -9.47
C MET A 292 16.42 -8.29 -8.72
N GLY A 293 15.72 -8.15 -7.59
CA GLY A 293 15.13 -9.30 -6.89
C GLY A 293 14.18 -10.08 -7.80
N ALA A 294 13.32 -9.38 -8.54
CA ALA A 294 12.40 -9.97 -9.50
C ALA A 294 13.12 -10.70 -10.64
N VAL A 295 14.16 -10.09 -11.21
CA VAL A 295 15.00 -10.72 -12.25
C VAL A 295 15.66 -11.99 -11.74
N THR A 296 16.27 -11.93 -10.56
CA THR A 296 16.97 -13.06 -9.95
C THR A 296 16.01 -14.21 -9.66
N GLN A 297 14.84 -13.92 -9.11
CA GLN A 297 13.83 -14.94 -8.83
C GLN A 297 13.22 -15.50 -10.12
N LEU A 298 12.89 -14.67 -11.11
CA LEU A 298 12.32 -15.15 -12.37
C LEU A 298 13.26 -16.12 -13.08
N VAL A 299 14.54 -15.78 -13.23
CA VAL A 299 15.52 -16.69 -13.86
C VAL A 299 15.74 -17.93 -13.02
N GLY A 300 15.90 -17.77 -11.71
CA GLY A 300 16.11 -18.90 -10.80
C GLY A 300 14.96 -19.91 -10.83
N GLU A 301 13.71 -19.43 -10.87
CA GLU A 301 12.52 -20.28 -10.93
C GLU A 301 12.34 -20.92 -12.31
N VAL A 302 12.64 -20.18 -13.40
CA VAL A 302 12.63 -20.75 -14.76
C VAL A 302 13.67 -21.85 -14.93
N ASP A 303 14.85 -21.72 -14.32
CA ASP A 303 15.91 -22.74 -14.37
C ASP A 303 15.53 -24.04 -13.63
N LEU A 304 14.58 -23.97 -12.69
CA LEU A 304 14.06 -25.14 -11.99
C LEU A 304 12.97 -25.89 -12.78
N LEU A 305 12.43 -25.27 -13.84
CA LEU A 305 11.34 -25.86 -14.62
C LEU A 305 11.86 -26.79 -15.73
N PRO A 306 11.25 -27.98 -15.92
CA PRO A 306 11.55 -28.81 -17.08
C PRO A 306 11.27 -28.05 -18.39
N PRO A 307 12.12 -28.18 -19.43
CA PRO A 307 11.91 -27.49 -20.71
C PRO A 307 10.54 -27.76 -21.34
N GLN A 308 10.00 -28.96 -21.15
CA GLN A 308 8.68 -29.33 -21.64
C GLN A 308 7.56 -28.54 -20.96
N VAL A 309 7.72 -28.19 -19.68
CA VAL A 309 6.75 -27.37 -18.94
C VAL A 309 6.78 -25.93 -19.45
N LEU A 310 7.97 -25.38 -19.71
CA LEU A 310 8.12 -24.04 -20.28
C LEU A 310 7.46 -23.93 -21.67
N GLN A 311 7.49 -24.99 -22.48
CA GLN A 311 6.80 -25.02 -23.77
C GLN A 311 5.26 -24.98 -23.63
N THR A 312 4.71 -25.30 -22.46
CA THR A 312 3.28 -25.19 -22.17
C THR A 312 2.87 -23.84 -21.58
N LEU A 313 3.82 -22.91 -21.37
CA LEU A 313 3.54 -21.63 -20.74
C LEU A 313 2.58 -20.80 -21.59
N VAL A 314 1.38 -20.58 -21.06
CA VAL A 314 0.40 -19.65 -21.64
C VAL A 314 0.40 -18.37 -20.82
N ILE A 315 0.72 -17.25 -21.45
CA ILE A 315 0.67 -15.91 -20.87
C ILE A 315 -0.66 -15.27 -21.27
N GLN A 316 -1.52 -15.01 -20.29
CA GLN A 316 -2.88 -14.55 -20.53
C GLN A 316 -3.21 -13.31 -19.70
N GLU A 317 -3.55 -12.22 -20.38
CA GLU A 317 -4.16 -11.07 -19.74
C GLU A 317 -5.60 -11.39 -19.35
N VAL A 318 -6.01 -10.95 -18.15
CA VAL A 318 -7.41 -10.84 -17.75
C VAL A 318 -7.73 -9.35 -17.69
N PRO A 319 -8.36 -8.77 -18.72
CA PRO A 319 -8.63 -7.34 -18.74
C PRO A 319 -9.69 -6.99 -17.69
N PRO A 320 -9.52 -5.89 -16.94
CA PRO A 320 -10.56 -5.43 -16.05
C PRO A 320 -11.74 -4.87 -16.84
N PRO A 321 -12.95 -4.89 -16.26
CA PRO A 321 -14.08 -4.16 -16.82
C PRO A 321 -13.76 -2.65 -16.90
N PRO A 322 -14.24 -1.92 -17.92
CA PRO A 322 -13.93 -0.51 -18.12
C PRO A 322 -14.26 0.34 -16.88
N PRO A 323 -13.35 1.24 -16.46
CA PRO A 323 -13.66 2.16 -15.37
C PRO A 323 -14.76 3.13 -15.79
N ASP A 324 -15.50 3.64 -14.82
CA ASP A 324 -16.60 4.57 -15.04
C ASP A 324 -16.55 5.71 -14.02
N ARG A 325 -17.06 6.88 -14.39
CA ARG A 325 -17.06 8.06 -13.53
C ARG A 325 -18.44 8.29 -12.95
N ILE A 326 -18.48 8.58 -11.65
CA ILE A 326 -19.69 9.00 -10.96
C ILE A 326 -19.48 10.33 -10.26
N VAL A 327 -20.56 11.08 -10.11
CA VAL A 327 -20.58 12.30 -9.32
C VAL A 327 -21.17 11.97 -7.95
N ILE A 328 -20.41 12.24 -6.90
CA ILE A 328 -20.90 12.21 -5.52
C ILE A 328 -21.27 13.64 -5.14
N GLU A 329 -22.57 13.87 -5.01
CA GLU A 329 -23.14 15.19 -4.68
C GLU A 329 -23.11 15.49 -3.18
N LYS A 330 -22.95 14.46 -2.35
CA LYS A 330 -22.96 14.56 -0.88
C LYS A 330 -21.55 14.52 -0.30
N THR A 331 -21.33 15.27 0.76
CA THR A 331 -20.14 15.17 1.61
C THR A 331 -20.16 13.86 2.40
N SER A 332 -19.00 13.44 2.91
CA SER A 332 -18.91 12.24 3.75
C SER A 332 -19.74 12.35 5.03
N VAL A 333 -19.97 13.56 5.54
CA VAL A 333 -20.83 13.84 6.70
C VAL A 333 -22.29 13.58 6.35
N GLU A 334 -22.79 14.22 5.28
CA GLU A 334 -24.18 14.06 4.82
C GLU A 334 -24.50 12.59 4.52
N ILE A 335 -23.55 11.82 3.99
CA ILE A 335 -23.73 10.39 3.72
C ILE A 335 -23.95 9.60 5.00
N VAL A 336 -23.18 9.85 6.06
CA VAL A 336 -23.33 9.15 7.35
C VAL A 336 -24.61 9.59 8.06
N GLU A 337 -24.93 10.88 8.04
CA GLU A 337 -26.19 11.42 8.58
C GLU A 337 -27.40 10.80 7.89
N GLN A 338 -27.41 10.78 6.55
CA GLN A 338 -28.48 10.19 5.78
C GLN A 338 -28.60 8.68 6.02
N TRP A 339 -27.47 7.98 6.17
CA TRP A 339 -27.47 6.55 6.51
C TRP A 339 -28.13 6.28 7.88
N ALA A 340 -27.85 7.12 8.89
CA ALA A 340 -28.42 7.03 10.23
C ALA A 340 -29.92 7.38 10.23
N ARG A 341 -30.31 8.48 9.56
CA ARG A 341 -31.69 8.93 9.41
C ARG A 341 -32.60 7.83 8.85
N ASN A 342 -32.15 7.16 7.79
CA ASN A 342 -32.89 6.06 7.15
C ASN A 342 -33.07 4.81 8.02
N ARG A 343 -32.28 4.69 9.09
CA ARG A 343 -32.38 3.60 10.07
C ARG A 343 -33.10 4.02 11.36
N HIS A 344 -33.57 5.27 11.43
CA HIS A 344 -34.21 5.84 12.61
C HIS A 344 -33.33 5.77 13.86
N ILE A 345 -32.02 6.01 13.69
CA ILE A 345 -31.03 6.07 14.78
C ILE A 345 -30.41 7.47 14.87
N GLU A 346 -29.68 7.75 15.95
CA GLU A 346 -29.09 9.07 16.21
C GLU A 346 -28.08 9.46 15.12
N GLU A 347 -28.29 10.63 14.54
CA GLU A 347 -27.45 11.23 13.50
C GLU A 347 -26.20 11.86 14.15
N PRO A 348 -24.99 11.58 13.63
CA PRO A 348 -23.80 12.25 14.13
C PRO A 348 -23.75 13.67 13.58
N THR A 349 -23.41 14.66 14.41
CA THR A 349 -23.18 16.02 13.91
C THR A 349 -21.85 16.14 13.17
N GLU A 350 -21.72 17.10 12.24
CA GLU A 350 -20.43 17.43 11.63
C GLU A 350 -19.33 17.67 12.68
N THR A 351 -19.67 18.42 13.74
CA THR A 351 -18.76 18.70 14.86
C THR A 351 -18.28 17.41 15.50
N ASN A 352 -19.17 16.46 15.79
CA ASN A 352 -18.84 15.17 16.38
C ASN A 352 -17.90 14.35 15.47
N LEU A 353 -18.19 14.31 14.18
CA LEU A 353 -17.34 13.62 13.20
C LEU A 353 -15.95 14.28 13.12
N ARG A 354 -15.85 15.61 13.10
CA ARG A 354 -14.56 16.30 13.05
C ARG A 354 -13.73 16.14 14.32
N ILE A 355 -14.37 16.06 15.49
CA ILE A 355 -13.69 15.77 16.76
C ILE A 355 -13.06 14.37 16.72
N GLN A 356 -13.81 13.37 16.26
CA GLN A 356 -13.33 11.98 16.21
C GLN A 356 -12.39 11.71 15.04
N PHE A 357 -12.58 12.42 13.93
CA PHE A 357 -11.81 12.29 12.69
C PHE A 357 -11.26 13.66 12.27
N PRO A 358 -10.22 14.19 12.95
CA PRO A 358 -9.69 15.53 12.67
C PRO A 358 -9.08 15.68 11.26
N SER A 359 -8.70 14.56 10.64
CA SER A 359 -8.22 14.50 9.26
C SER A 359 -9.33 14.53 8.21
N LEU A 360 -10.60 14.62 8.62
CA LEU A 360 -11.72 14.71 7.69
C LEU A 360 -11.55 15.95 6.82
N PRO A 361 -11.58 15.82 5.48
CA PRO A 361 -11.48 16.96 4.59
C PRO A 361 -12.50 18.05 4.96
N GLN A 362 -12.14 19.32 4.76
CA GLN A 362 -13.13 20.40 4.82
C GLN A 362 -14.22 20.15 3.77
N PRO A 363 -15.46 20.64 4.00
CA PRO A 363 -16.53 20.46 3.02
C PRO A 363 -16.06 21.06 1.72
N LEU A 364 -15.87 20.21 0.71
CA LEU A 364 -15.55 20.68 -0.62
C LEU A 364 -16.82 21.34 -1.14
N SER A 365 -16.75 22.62 -1.48
CA SER A 365 -17.82 23.34 -2.18
C SER A 365 -18.06 22.82 -3.61
N GLN A 366 -17.44 21.68 -3.99
CA GLN A 366 -17.41 21.13 -5.33
C GLN A 366 -17.85 19.66 -5.33
N GLN A 367 -18.65 19.32 -6.34
CA GLN A 367 -19.02 17.96 -6.70
C GLN A 367 -17.77 17.07 -6.84
N ASN A 368 -17.76 15.92 -6.16
CA ASN A 368 -16.66 14.98 -6.25
C ASN A 368 -16.91 14.03 -7.42
N THR A 369 -16.14 14.18 -8.50
CA THR A 369 -16.11 13.17 -9.56
C THR A 369 -15.13 12.07 -9.19
N ILE A 370 -15.63 10.86 -8.97
CA ILE A 370 -14.82 9.68 -8.63
C ILE A 370 -14.77 8.74 -9.83
N THR A 371 -13.58 8.22 -10.13
CA THR A 371 -13.44 7.12 -11.08
C THR A 371 -13.53 5.80 -10.34
N ARG A 372 -14.56 5.00 -10.65
CA ARG A 372 -14.75 3.65 -10.14
C ARG A 372 -14.02 2.63 -11.00
N SER A 373 -13.39 1.66 -10.36
CA SER A 373 -12.69 0.57 -11.04
C SER A 373 -12.71 -0.71 -10.20
N VAL A 374 -12.74 -1.86 -10.87
CA VAL A 374 -12.49 -3.14 -10.20
C VAL A 374 -10.99 -3.26 -10.04
N HIS A 375 -10.54 -3.57 -8.83
CA HIS A 375 -9.13 -3.82 -8.60
C HIS A 375 -8.64 -5.08 -9.33
N CYS A 376 -7.38 -5.07 -9.76
CA CYS A 376 -6.77 -6.13 -10.55
C CYS A 376 -6.82 -7.53 -9.88
N GLU A 377 -6.70 -7.58 -8.56
CA GLU A 377 -6.79 -8.81 -7.78
C GLU A 377 -8.19 -9.44 -7.82
N CYS A 378 -9.24 -8.62 -7.68
CA CYS A 378 -10.63 -9.06 -7.77
C CYS A 378 -10.95 -9.49 -9.20
N THR A 379 -10.43 -8.78 -10.19
CA THR A 379 -10.56 -9.14 -11.61
C THR A 379 -10.01 -10.55 -11.89
N LEU A 380 -8.81 -10.86 -11.40
CA LEU A 380 -8.22 -12.19 -11.54
C LEU A 380 -9.05 -13.26 -10.81
N ILE A 381 -9.39 -13.02 -9.55
CA ILE A 381 -10.14 -13.99 -8.75
C ILE A 381 -11.49 -14.31 -9.41
N THR A 382 -12.25 -13.29 -9.81
CA THR A 382 -13.57 -13.50 -10.46
C THR A 382 -13.44 -14.36 -11.70
N LYS A 383 -12.49 -14.04 -12.59
CA LYS A 383 -12.30 -14.82 -13.83
C LYS A 383 -11.94 -16.28 -13.54
N ILE A 384 -11.00 -16.50 -12.62
CA ILE A 384 -10.47 -17.84 -12.35
C ILE A 384 -11.49 -18.69 -11.59
N VAL A 385 -12.25 -18.11 -10.67
CA VAL A 385 -13.33 -18.80 -9.96
C VAL A 385 -14.45 -19.16 -10.94
N ASP A 386 -14.84 -18.25 -11.84
CA ASP A 386 -15.85 -18.54 -12.87
C ASP A 386 -15.40 -19.71 -13.78
N ASP A 387 -14.16 -19.69 -14.26
CA ASP A 387 -13.60 -20.80 -15.06
C ASP A 387 -13.61 -22.13 -14.29
N LEU A 388 -13.29 -22.11 -13.00
CA LEU A 388 -13.30 -23.29 -12.14
C LEU A 388 -14.72 -23.84 -11.91
N VAL A 389 -15.69 -22.96 -11.68
CA VAL A 389 -17.08 -23.34 -11.48
C VAL A 389 -17.65 -23.94 -12.76
N GLN A 390 -17.39 -23.33 -13.91
CA GLN A 390 -17.85 -23.83 -15.22
C GLN A 390 -17.23 -25.19 -15.58
N GLN A 391 -15.99 -25.45 -15.14
CA GLN A 391 -15.34 -26.75 -15.33
C GLN A 391 -15.85 -27.84 -14.38
N GLY A 392 -16.78 -27.53 -13.45
CA GLY A 392 -17.31 -28.48 -12.48
C GLY A 392 -16.25 -28.94 -11.48
N THR A 393 -15.28 -28.08 -11.15
CA THR A 393 -14.08 -28.47 -10.39
C THR A 393 -14.44 -28.97 -8.99
N SER A 394 -14.16 -30.25 -8.72
CA SER A 394 -14.40 -30.93 -7.43
C SER A 394 -13.20 -30.99 -6.45
N PRO A 395 -11.91 -30.84 -6.82
CA PRO A 395 -10.84 -30.83 -5.82
C PRO A 395 -10.67 -29.47 -5.12
N LEU A 396 -10.02 -29.52 -3.95
CA LEU A 396 -9.50 -28.35 -3.24
C LEU A 396 -8.43 -27.67 -4.11
N VAL A 397 -8.63 -26.38 -4.42
CA VAL A 397 -7.72 -25.57 -5.25
C VAL A 397 -7.16 -24.43 -4.42
N THR A 398 -5.83 -24.21 -4.49
CA THR A 398 -5.18 -23.03 -3.93
C THR A 398 -4.85 -22.04 -5.05
N LEU A 399 -5.31 -20.80 -4.89
CA LEU A 399 -5.07 -19.67 -5.78
C LEU A 399 -4.09 -18.71 -5.10
N GLU A 400 -2.84 -18.69 -5.55
CA GLU A 400 -1.85 -17.72 -5.09
C GLU A 400 -1.89 -16.47 -5.99
N VAL A 401 -2.13 -15.30 -5.40
CA VAL A 401 -2.23 -14.02 -6.10
C VAL A 401 -1.13 -13.10 -5.62
N GLY A 402 -0.16 -12.83 -6.49
CA GLY A 402 0.85 -11.81 -6.22
C GLY A 402 0.36 -10.43 -6.60
N VAL A 403 0.69 -9.44 -5.80
CA VAL A 403 0.19 -8.07 -5.95
C VAL A 403 1.33 -7.05 -5.89
N SER A 404 1.28 -6.05 -6.77
CA SER A 404 2.28 -4.98 -6.83
C SER A 404 2.12 -3.92 -5.73
N LYS A 405 0.94 -3.88 -5.10
CA LYS A 405 0.62 -3.10 -3.90
C LYS A 405 -0.20 -3.99 -2.97
N SER A 406 -0.08 -3.75 -1.67
CA SER A 406 -0.88 -4.46 -0.67
C SER A 406 -2.38 -4.29 -0.93
N LEU A 407 -3.16 -5.29 -0.55
CA LEU A 407 -4.61 -5.29 -0.73
C LEU A 407 -5.32 -4.21 0.09
N CYS A 408 -6.36 -3.64 -0.52
CA CYS A 408 -7.33 -2.80 0.18
C CYS A 408 -8.31 -3.67 0.99
N ASN A 409 -8.94 -3.07 2.00
CA ASN A 409 -9.86 -3.75 2.91
C ASN A 409 -11.07 -4.35 2.17
N LEU A 410 -11.61 -3.67 1.16
CA LEU A 410 -12.75 -4.20 0.38
C LEU A 410 -12.35 -5.39 -0.50
N CYS A 411 -11.11 -5.43 -1.00
CA CYS A 411 -10.60 -6.59 -1.73
C CYS A 411 -10.44 -7.80 -0.79
N GLU A 412 -9.98 -7.58 0.43
CA GLU A 412 -9.87 -8.61 1.47
C GLU A 412 -11.25 -9.19 1.82
N VAL A 413 -12.25 -8.34 2.06
CA VAL A 413 -13.63 -8.75 2.33
C VAL A 413 -14.20 -9.54 1.16
N PHE A 414 -14.04 -9.04 -0.07
CA PHE A 414 -14.48 -9.73 -1.28
C PHE A 414 -13.86 -11.13 -1.40
N MET A 415 -12.55 -11.29 -1.22
CA MET A 415 -11.89 -12.60 -1.25
C MET A 415 -12.34 -13.49 -0.08
N GLY A 416 -12.57 -12.91 1.09
CA GLY A 416 -13.28 -13.48 2.24
C GLY A 416 -14.56 -14.20 1.83
N SER A 417 -15.43 -13.44 1.20
CA SER A 417 -16.74 -13.88 0.75
C SER A 417 -16.67 -14.93 -0.36
N VAL A 418 -15.72 -14.78 -1.30
CA VAL A 418 -15.46 -15.80 -2.32
C VAL A 418 -15.08 -17.14 -1.68
N LYS A 419 -14.16 -17.15 -0.70
CA LYS A 419 -13.77 -18.38 0.01
C LYS A 419 -14.95 -18.99 0.77
N LYS A 420 -15.77 -18.18 1.43
CA LYS A 420 -16.96 -18.66 2.15
C LYS A 420 -17.97 -19.32 1.20
N ARG A 421 -18.17 -18.72 0.02
CA ARG A 421 -19.08 -19.23 -1.01
C ARG A 421 -18.56 -20.48 -1.72
N TYR A 422 -17.24 -20.58 -1.89
CA TYR A 422 -16.55 -21.68 -2.57
C TYR A 422 -15.50 -22.29 -1.63
N PRO A 423 -15.92 -23.13 -0.65
CA PRO A 423 -15.03 -23.63 0.39
C PRO A 423 -13.90 -24.55 -0.12
N ASN A 424 -14.02 -25.06 -1.34
CA ASN A 424 -12.98 -25.80 -2.05
C ASN A 424 -11.92 -24.89 -2.70
N ILE A 425 -12.05 -23.57 -2.60
CA ILE A 425 -11.08 -22.62 -3.13
C ILE A 425 -10.41 -21.89 -1.96
N THR A 426 -9.10 -22.08 -1.84
CA THR A 426 -8.25 -21.30 -0.93
C THR A 426 -7.57 -20.19 -1.72
N ILE A 427 -7.66 -18.95 -1.25
CA ILE A 427 -6.98 -17.80 -1.86
C ILE A 427 -5.83 -17.40 -0.95
N MET A 428 -4.64 -17.17 -1.53
CA MET A 428 -3.44 -16.75 -0.82
C MET A 428 -2.88 -15.48 -1.43
N VAL A 429 -2.59 -14.49 -0.58
CA VAL A 429 -2.15 -13.14 -0.94
C VAL A 429 -1.07 -12.71 0.04
N SER A 430 -0.12 -11.91 -0.41
CA SER A 430 1.12 -11.66 0.32
C SER A 430 1.03 -10.57 1.38
N THR A 431 0.26 -9.52 1.10
CA THR A 431 0.14 -8.33 1.96
C THR A 431 -1.21 -7.66 1.82
N HIS A 432 -1.66 -7.03 2.90
CA HIS A 432 -2.84 -6.16 2.95
C HIS A 432 -2.48 -4.90 3.74
N HIS A 433 -2.99 -3.74 3.31
CA HIS A 433 -2.83 -2.46 4.05
C HIS A 433 -4.12 -2.05 4.76
N GLY A 434 -5.23 -2.73 4.46
CA GLY A 434 -6.49 -2.53 5.16
C GLY A 434 -7.09 -1.13 4.99
N LYS A 435 -6.78 -0.36 3.94
CA LYS A 435 -7.47 0.92 3.66
C LYS A 435 -8.64 0.69 2.70
N ASN A 436 -9.68 1.51 2.77
CA ASN A 436 -10.76 1.53 1.78
C ASN A 436 -10.44 2.54 0.68
N VAL A 437 -10.57 2.16 -0.60
CA VAL A 437 -10.28 3.03 -1.75
C VAL A 437 -11.60 3.60 -2.26
N SER A 438 -11.68 4.92 -2.38
CA SER A 438 -12.92 5.65 -2.78
C SER A 438 -13.53 5.18 -4.09
N GLY A 439 -12.70 4.79 -5.06
CA GLY A 439 -13.12 4.31 -6.38
C GLY A 439 -13.22 2.79 -6.49
N TRP A 440 -13.26 2.04 -5.39
CA TRP A 440 -13.42 0.60 -5.45
C TRP A 440 -14.86 0.24 -5.87
N ARG A 441 -15.01 -0.77 -6.75
CA ARG A 441 -16.31 -1.36 -7.07
C ARG A 441 -16.24 -2.88 -7.14
N LEU A 442 -17.40 -3.50 -6.92
CA LEU A 442 -17.59 -4.94 -7.09
C LEU A 442 -17.33 -5.38 -8.53
N PRO A 443 -16.72 -6.57 -8.74
CA PRO A 443 -16.67 -7.18 -10.07
C PRO A 443 -18.06 -7.38 -10.69
N PRO A 444 -18.22 -7.18 -12.01
CA PRO A 444 -19.45 -7.53 -12.70
C PRO A 444 -19.81 -8.99 -12.49
N LEU A 445 -21.11 -9.28 -12.42
CA LEU A 445 -21.65 -10.63 -12.24
C LEU A 445 -21.21 -11.30 -10.92
N THR A 446 -20.77 -10.52 -9.92
CA THR A 446 -20.53 -11.05 -8.59
C THR A 446 -21.80 -11.70 -8.04
N PRO A 447 -21.74 -12.95 -7.54
CA PRO A 447 -22.86 -13.61 -6.90
C PRO A 447 -23.51 -12.76 -5.81
N LEU A 448 -24.82 -12.87 -5.65
CA LEU A 448 -25.59 -12.05 -4.71
C LEU A 448 -25.13 -12.26 -3.26
N GLU A 449 -24.76 -13.49 -2.90
CA GLU A 449 -24.28 -13.79 -1.54
C GLU A 449 -22.97 -13.07 -1.23
N ILE A 450 -22.05 -13.01 -2.21
CA ILE A 450 -20.78 -12.29 -2.07
C ILE A 450 -21.02 -10.78 -2.01
N SER A 451 -21.92 -10.28 -2.85
CA SER A 451 -22.27 -8.85 -2.88
C SER A 451 -22.87 -8.40 -1.54
N ARG A 452 -23.79 -9.19 -0.97
CA ARG A 452 -24.40 -8.92 0.34
C ARG A 452 -23.38 -8.86 1.47
N GLU A 453 -22.42 -9.78 1.50
CA GLU A 453 -21.39 -9.76 2.55
C GLU A 453 -20.48 -8.52 2.48
N VAL A 454 -20.15 -8.08 1.26
CA VAL A 454 -19.40 -6.83 1.06
C VAL A 454 -20.25 -5.62 1.48
N GLU A 455 -21.53 -5.58 1.11
CA GLU A 455 -22.48 -4.54 1.53
C GLU A 455 -22.66 -4.49 3.05
N ASP A 456 -22.81 -5.65 3.71
CA ASP A 456 -22.94 -5.77 5.16
C ASP A 456 -21.69 -5.23 5.88
N HIS A 457 -20.51 -5.54 5.34
CA HIS A 457 -19.25 -4.99 5.86
C HIS A 457 -19.18 -3.46 5.72
N ILE A 458 -19.54 -2.93 4.55
CA ILE A 458 -19.59 -1.47 4.32
C ILE A 458 -20.57 -0.79 5.27
N ASN A 459 -21.75 -1.37 5.47
CA ASN A 459 -22.73 -0.88 6.45
C ASN A 459 -22.16 -0.91 7.87
N SER A 460 -21.46 -1.98 8.26
CA SER A 460 -20.80 -2.08 9.56
C SER A 460 -19.72 -1.00 9.75
N CYS A 461 -18.96 -0.66 8.72
CA CYS A 461 -18.00 0.44 8.77
C CYS A 461 -18.67 1.79 8.99
N ILE A 462 -19.78 2.08 8.29
CA ILE A 462 -20.54 3.33 8.49
C ILE A 462 -21.11 3.37 9.92
N GLU A 463 -21.67 2.28 10.42
CA GLU A 463 -22.18 2.21 11.79
C GLU A 463 -21.08 2.48 12.82
N GLU A 464 -19.88 1.92 12.66
CA GLU A 464 -18.78 2.19 13.60
C GLU A 464 -18.31 3.65 13.54
N ILE A 465 -18.26 4.26 12.35
CA ILE A 465 -17.99 5.70 12.20
C ILE A 465 -19.02 6.51 13.00
N ARG A 466 -20.30 6.17 12.84
CA ARG A 466 -21.41 6.81 13.54
C ARG A 466 -21.29 6.65 15.05
N CYS A 467 -21.15 5.42 15.56
CA CYS A 467 -21.02 5.15 17.00
C CYS A 467 -19.84 5.92 17.62
N LYS A 468 -18.69 5.98 16.93
CA LYS A 468 -17.55 6.76 17.40
C LYS A 468 -17.91 8.24 17.51
N ALA A 469 -18.56 8.79 16.50
CA ALA A 469 -19.00 10.19 16.48
C ALA A 469 -20.01 10.50 17.58
N THR A 470 -21.03 9.67 17.80
CA THR A 470 -22.05 9.90 18.83
C THR A 470 -21.61 9.46 20.24
N GLN A 471 -20.43 8.87 20.37
CA GLN A 471 -19.94 8.25 21.61
C GLN A 471 -20.86 7.13 22.15
N GLU A 472 -21.72 6.59 21.29
CA GLU A 472 -22.53 5.43 21.64
C GLU A 472 -21.64 4.20 21.76
N ARG A 473 -21.86 3.43 22.83
CA ARG A 473 -21.35 2.07 22.89
C ARG A 473 -22.14 1.22 21.92
N ARG A 474 -21.44 0.49 21.06
CA ARG A 474 -22.02 -0.59 20.26
C ARG A 474 -22.66 -1.61 21.21
N SER A 475 -23.96 -1.86 21.06
CA SER A 475 -24.74 -2.74 21.96
C SER A 475 -24.27 -4.19 21.97
N ASP A 476 -23.48 -4.59 20.97
CA ASP A 476 -22.84 -5.90 20.79
C ASP A 476 -21.36 -5.93 21.22
N SER A 477 -20.78 -4.79 21.58
CA SER A 477 -19.47 -4.80 22.24
C SER A 477 -19.67 -5.21 23.69
N GLU A 478 -19.30 -6.46 24.01
CA GLU A 478 -19.04 -6.84 25.41
C GLU A 478 -18.19 -5.72 26.03
N PRO A 479 -18.44 -5.33 27.30
CA PRO A 479 -17.57 -4.38 27.96
C PRO A 479 -16.16 -4.89 27.74
N ARG A 480 -15.32 -4.08 27.09
CA ARG A 480 -13.88 -4.28 27.18
C ARG A 480 -13.60 -4.20 28.67
N VAL A 481 -13.60 -5.34 29.33
CA VAL A 481 -12.72 -5.56 30.46
C VAL A 481 -11.40 -5.18 29.84
N LEU A 482 -10.90 -3.99 30.21
CA LEU A 482 -9.48 -3.79 30.21
C LEU A 482 -8.97 -4.89 31.14
N GLU A 483 -8.76 -6.09 30.59
CA GLU A 483 -7.63 -6.89 30.99
C GLU A 483 -6.46 -5.97 30.67
N SER A 484 -6.15 -5.17 31.68
CA SER A 484 -4.91 -4.46 31.81
C SER A 484 -3.84 -5.40 31.25
N ALA A 485 -3.16 -4.99 30.17
CA ALA A 485 -2.02 -5.71 29.61
C ALA A 485 -0.90 -5.94 30.67
N PHE A 486 -1.07 -5.36 31.85
CA PHE A 486 -0.47 -5.75 33.10
C PHE A 486 -1.44 -6.68 33.82
N GLY A 487 -1.34 -8.00 33.59
CA GLY A 487 -2.05 -9.01 34.35
C GLY A 487 -1.78 -8.89 35.86
N GLU A 488 -2.45 -9.71 36.69
CA GLU A 488 -2.28 -9.70 38.15
C GLU A 488 -0.81 -9.65 38.60
N GLU A 489 0.11 -10.24 37.84
CA GLU A 489 1.56 -10.22 38.08
C GLU A 489 2.19 -8.82 38.11
N ALA A 490 1.73 -7.88 37.28
CA ALA A 490 2.29 -6.52 37.25
C ALA A 490 1.66 -5.62 38.33
N ALA A 491 0.42 -5.89 38.72
CA ALA A 491 -0.18 -5.30 39.93
C ALA A 491 0.50 -5.83 41.22
N ASP A 492 0.96 -7.09 41.21
CA ASP A 492 1.73 -7.69 42.30
C ASP A 492 3.19 -7.19 42.32
N PHE A 493 3.80 -6.98 41.15
CA PHE A 493 5.13 -6.36 41.01
C PHE A 493 5.13 -4.92 41.52
N ALA A 494 4.13 -4.10 41.16
CA ALA A 494 3.98 -2.75 41.68
C ALA A 494 3.76 -2.74 43.21
N ARG A 495 2.94 -3.64 43.74
CA ARG A 495 2.76 -3.79 45.20
C ARG A 495 4.06 -4.14 45.93
N ARG A 496 4.92 -4.97 45.34
CA ARG A 496 6.23 -5.33 45.92
C ARG A 496 7.24 -4.19 45.84
N LEU A 497 7.19 -3.37 44.78
CA LEU A 497 8.10 -2.24 44.61
C LEU A 497 7.81 -1.09 45.58
N PHE A 498 6.53 -0.84 45.90
CA PHE A 498 6.11 0.31 46.73
C PHE A 498 5.92 0.00 48.22
N ASN A 499 5.85 -1.27 48.63
CA ASN A 499 5.71 -1.65 50.05
C ASN A 499 7.04 -2.06 50.73
N ALA A 500 8.19 -1.91 50.07
CA ALA A 500 9.49 -2.26 50.66
C ALA A 500 10.12 -1.12 51.49
N THR A 501 9.34 -0.11 51.91
CA THR A 501 9.86 0.97 52.78
C THR A 501 8.78 1.53 53.69
N ILE A 502 8.23 0.68 54.56
CA ILE A 502 7.72 1.06 55.89
C ILE A 502 8.17 0.00 56.87
#